data_AF-A0A2P1PS08-F1
#
_entry.id   AF-A0A2P1PS08-F1
#
_cell.length_a   1.000
_cell.length_b   1.000
_cell.length_c   1.000
_cell.angle_alpha   90.00
_cell.angle_beta   90.00
_cell.angle_gamma   90.00
#
_symmetry.space_group_name_H-M   'P 1'
#
loop_
_entity.id
_entity.type
_entity.pdbx_description
1 polymer ?
#
loop_
_entity_poly.entity_id
_entity_poly.type
_entity_poly.pdbx_seq_one_letter_code
_entity_poly.pdbx_strand_id
1 'polypeptide(L)'
;MRTLILLAAAMVGTSSTWACDSAAAWAERFQGGAADFYAGPPSAAVLKQVTPEFGDLLKREAAYADGEIGHLDYDPWLGSQDGDMVGSRFELESETDDSAMVALRFQFDSGDGSKPQPRVAHLVLRKAEGSCWRLADLITPYGESLAYLFSQE
;
A
#
# COMPACT_ATOMS: atom_id res chain seq x y z
N MET A 1 28.08 -58.15 24.91
CA MET A 1 28.36 -56.96 24.08
C MET A 1 27.02 -56.31 23.75
N ARG A 2 26.77 -55.09 24.25
CA ARG A 2 25.53 -54.34 24.05
C ARG A 2 25.84 -53.18 23.11
N THR A 3 25.37 -53.26 21.88
CA THR A 3 25.54 -52.21 20.86
C THR A 3 24.50 -51.13 21.11
N LEU A 4 24.95 -49.92 21.47
CA LEU A 4 24.11 -48.72 21.56
C LEU A 4 24.03 -48.08 20.17
N ILE A 5 22.83 -48.04 19.59
CA ILE A 5 22.55 -47.30 18.35
C ILE A 5 22.17 -45.87 18.75
N LEU A 6 23.02 -44.91 18.41
CA LEU A 6 22.74 -43.48 18.51
C LEU A 6 21.86 -43.07 17.32
N LEU A 7 20.60 -42.75 17.57
CA LEU A 7 19.76 -42.05 16.60
C LEU A 7 20.15 -40.57 16.59
N ALA A 8 20.82 -40.13 15.53
CA ALA A 8 21.00 -38.72 15.22
C ALA A 8 19.69 -38.16 14.65
N ALA A 9 18.97 -37.37 15.44
CA ALA A 9 17.81 -36.61 14.97
C ALA A 9 18.31 -35.42 14.13
N ALA A 10 18.14 -35.51 12.81
CA ALA A 10 18.33 -34.38 11.92
C ALA A 10 17.20 -33.36 12.15
N MET A 11 17.50 -32.27 12.85
CA MET A 11 16.62 -31.11 12.89
C MET A 11 16.57 -30.50 11.48
N VAL A 12 15.51 -30.79 10.73
CA VAL A 12 15.19 -30.06 9.50
C VAL A 12 14.77 -28.67 9.93
N GLY A 13 15.71 -27.71 9.87
CA GLY A 13 15.39 -26.30 10.04
C GLY A 13 14.45 -25.89 8.91
N THR A 14 13.19 -25.63 9.23
CA THR A 14 12.30 -24.95 8.31
C THR A 14 12.86 -23.54 8.15
N SER A 15 13.53 -23.28 7.02
CA SER A 15 13.77 -21.90 6.60
C SER A 15 12.39 -21.28 6.39
N SER A 16 11.92 -20.55 7.40
CA SER A 16 10.77 -19.67 7.29
C SER A 16 11.15 -18.56 6.32
N THR A 17 11.08 -18.86 5.02
CA THR A 17 10.80 -17.82 4.03
C THR A 17 9.47 -17.24 4.50
N TRP A 18 9.50 -16.02 5.02
CA TRP A 18 8.28 -15.29 5.29
C TRP A 18 7.56 -15.21 3.95
N ALA A 19 6.54 -16.05 3.74
CA ALA A 19 5.75 -16.03 2.54
C ALA A 19 5.07 -14.66 2.49
N CYS A 20 5.52 -13.81 1.58
CA CYS A 20 4.87 -12.53 1.34
C CYS A 20 3.48 -12.79 0.80
N ASP A 21 2.52 -11.93 1.15
CA ASP A 21 1.21 -12.00 0.53
C ASP A 21 1.28 -11.75 -0.98
N SER A 22 0.21 -12.14 -1.68
CA SER A 22 -0.03 -11.64 -3.02
C SER A 22 -0.12 -10.11 -3.01
N ALA A 23 0.16 -9.48 -4.15
CA ALA A 23 0.07 -8.02 -4.27
C ALA A 23 -1.32 -7.48 -3.85
N ALA A 24 -2.39 -8.14 -4.28
CA ALA A 24 -3.77 -7.76 -3.93
C ALA A 24 -4.07 -7.88 -2.43
N ALA A 25 -3.69 -9.00 -1.78
CA ALA A 25 -3.91 -9.17 -0.35
C ALA A 25 -3.04 -8.21 0.49
N TRP A 26 -1.84 -7.90 0.00
CA TRP A 26 -1.00 -6.87 0.61
C TRP A 26 -1.67 -5.49 0.53
N ALA A 27 -2.19 -5.11 -0.65
CA ALA A 27 -2.86 -3.83 -0.88
C ALA A 27 -4.11 -3.66 -0.01
N GLU A 28 -4.92 -4.71 0.11
CA GLU A 28 -6.10 -4.74 0.97
C GLU A 28 -5.73 -4.48 2.44
N ARG A 29 -4.72 -5.17 2.96
CA ARG A 29 -4.24 -4.95 4.33
C ARG A 29 -3.67 -3.54 4.50
N PHE A 30 -2.91 -3.04 3.53
CA PHE A 30 -2.33 -1.70 3.61
C PHE A 30 -3.43 -0.64 3.70
N GLN A 31 -4.44 -0.70 2.81
CA GLN A 31 -5.55 0.23 2.84
C GLN A 31 -6.34 0.10 4.15
N GLY A 32 -6.62 -1.11 4.64
CA GLY A 32 -7.35 -1.29 5.91
C GLY A 32 -6.57 -0.90 7.18
N GLY A 33 -5.24 -0.88 7.14
CA GLY A 33 -4.38 -0.65 8.32
C GLY A 33 -3.59 0.66 8.29
N ALA A 34 -3.51 1.34 7.16
CA ALA A 34 -2.72 2.55 6.93
C ALA A 34 -3.37 3.45 5.86
N ALA A 35 -4.71 3.54 5.81
CA ALA A 35 -5.42 4.39 4.86
C ALA A 35 -4.98 5.87 4.95
N ASP A 36 -4.67 6.33 6.15
CA ASP A 36 -4.26 7.69 6.47
C ASP A 36 -2.76 7.96 6.27
N PHE A 37 -2.03 7.09 5.56
CA PHE A 37 -0.57 7.22 5.38
C PHE A 37 -0.11 8.55 4.77
N TYR A 38 -1.00 9.25 4.06
CA TYR A 38 -0.77 10.53 3.41
C TYR A 38 -1.10 11.73 4.31
N ALA A 39 -1.80 11.51 5.44
CA ALA A 39 -2.27 12.54 6.34
C ALA A 39 -1.18 12.91 7.36
N GLY A 40 -0.29 13.82 6.96
CA GLY A 40 0.76 14.37 7.83
C GLY A 40 2.01 13.48 7.95
N PRO A 41 2.84 13.68 9.00
CA PRO A 41 4.13 13.02 9.12
C PRO A 41 4.01 11.49 9.19
N PRO A 42 4.70 10.72 8.30
CA PRO A 42 4.53 9.28 8.25
C PRO A 42 5.13 8.59 9.48
N SER A 43 4.36 7.68 10.08
CA SER A 43 4.85 6.88 11.21
C SER A 43 5.96 5.90 10.80
N ALA A 44 6.76 5.43 11.77
CA ALA A 44 7.77 4.40 11.52
C ALA A 44 7.17 3.07 11.00
N ALA A 45 5.89 2.79 11.29
CA ALA A 45 5.18 1.65 10.74
C ALA A 45 4.81 1.83 9.26
N VAL A 46 4.33 3.02 8.88
CA VAL A 46 4.08 3.38 7.47
C VAL A 46 5.38 3.32 6.66
N LEU A 47 6.48 3.87 7.19
CA LEU A 47 7.78 3.88 6.52
C LEU A 47 8.36 2.49 6.23
N LYS A 48 7.91 1.43 6.93
CA LYS A 48 8.30 0.04 6.62
C LYS A 48 7.48 -0.60 5.51
N GLN A 49 6.32 -0.02 5.20
CA GLN A 49 5.35 -0.51 4.21
C GLN A 49 5.44 0.23 2.87
N VAL A 50 6.15 1.36 2.81
CA VAL A 50 6.42 2.11 1.57
C VAL A 50 7.86 1.89 1.12
N THR A 51 8.14 2.12 -0.17
CA THR A 51 9.53 2.18 -0.66
C THR A 51 10.28 3.33 0.01
N PRO A 52 11.61 3.25 0.19
CA PRO A 52 12.39 4.36 0.75
C PRO A 52 12.16 5.68 0.00
N GLU A 53 12.12 5.63 -1.32
CA GLU A 53 11.92 6.78 -2.19
C GLU A 53 10.56 7.44 -1.95
N PHE A 54 9.49 6.64 -1.91
CA PHE A 54 8.15 7.15 -1.62
C PHE A 54 8.02 7.63 -0.17
N GLY A 55 8.68 6.96 0.78
CA GLY A 55 8.74 7.41 2.17
C GLY A 55 9.39 8.78 2.35
N ASP A 56 10.39 9.12 1.53
CA ASP A 56 11.00 10.46 1.54
C ASP A 56 10.10 11.53 0.89
N LEU A 57 9.29 11.15 -0.10
CA LEU A 57 8.26 12.03 -0.66
C LEU A 57 7.15 12.32 0.37
N LEU A 58 6.69 11.32 1.11
CA LEU A 58 5.70 11.52 2.20
C LEU A 58 6.21 12.47 3.29
N LYS A 59 7.49 12.36 3.67
CA LYS A 59 8.10 13.29 4.64
C LYS A 59 8.18 14.72 4.10
N ARG A 60 8.54 14.87 2.81
CA ARG A 60 8.58 16.17 2.14
C ARG A 60 7.20 16.79 2.09
N GLU A 61 6.19 16.02 1.68
CA GLU A 61 4.80 16.47 1.65
C GLU A 61 4.32 16.92 3.03
N ALA A 62 4.57 16.13 4.06
CA ALA A 62 4.20 16.50 5.43
C ALA A 62 4.90 17.80 5.90
N ALA A 63 6.15 18.03 5.48
CA ALA A 63 6.88 19.26 5.78
C ALA A 63 6.38 20.46 4.96
N TYR A 64 5.96 20.24 3.71
CA TYR A 64 5.36 21.26 2.86
C TYR A 64 3.99 21.70 3.41
N ALA A 65 3.15 20.73 3.78
CA ALA A 65 1.83 21.00 4.33
C ALA A 65 1.89 21.77 5.66
N ASP A 66 2.93 21.55 6.49
CA ASP A 66 3.12 22.21 7.79
C ASP A 66 1.88 22.18 8.70
N GLY A 67 1.11 21.08 8.63
CA GLY A 67 -0.15 20.91 9.37
C GLY A 67 -1.39 21.53 8.72
N GLU A 68 -1.25 22.14 7.55
CA GLU A 68 -2.31 22.68 6.69
C GLU A 68 -2.58 21.74 5.49
N ILE A 69 -3.18 22.28 4.42
CA ILE A 69 -3.43 21.57 3.16
C ILE A 69 -2.12 21.50 2.36
N GLY A 70 -1.74 20.29 1.95
CA GLY A 70 -0.59 20.04 1.08
C GLY A 70 -0.90 20.19 -0.41
N HIS A 71 -0.21 19.44 -1.26
CA HIS A 71 -0.45 19.42 -2.70
C HIS A 71 -1.80 18.82 -3.10
N LEU A 72 -2.45 18.12 -2.17
CA LEU A 72 -3.71 17.43 -2.38
C LEU A 72 -4.71 17.89 -1.31
N ASP A 73 -5.87 18.40 -1.74
CA ASP A 73 -6.91 18.96 -0.88
C ASP A 73 -8.14 18.05 -0.70
N TYR A 74 -7.97 16.74 -0.95
CA TYR A 74 -9.00 15.71 -0.81
C TYR A 74 -8.41 14.35 -0.35
N ASP A 75 -9.26 13.37 -0.03
CA ASP A 75 -8.81 11.99 0.21
C ASP A 75 -8.37 11.33 -1.11
N PRO A 76 -7.10 10.92 -1.29
CA PRO A 76 -6.57 10.37 -2.52
C PRO A 76 -7.14 8.98 -2.88
N TRP A 77 -7.67 8.23 -1.92
CA TRP A 77 -8.39 6.99 -2.20
C TRP A 77 -9.72 7.28 -2.87
N LEU A 78 -10.43 8.30 -2.39
CA LEU A 78 -11.76 8.64 -2.85
C LEU A 78 -11.73 9.54 -4.09
N GLY A 79 -10.78 10.47 -4.17
CA GLY A 79 -10.85 11.62 -5.07
C GLY A 79 -11.92 12.63 -4.61
N SER A 80 -12.11 12.81 -3.30
CA SER A 80 -13.12 13.71 -2.73
C SER A 80 -12.78 14.08 -1.29
N GLN A 81 -13.26 15.22 -0.80
CA GLN A 81 -13.13 15.60 0.62
C GLN A 81 -14.09 14.79 1.50
N ASP A 82 -15.31 14.61 1.01
CA ASP A 82 -16.37 13.88 1.70
C ASP A 82 -16.83 12.67 0.87
N GLY A 83 -17.49 11.75 1.55
CA GLY A 83 -18.10 10.55 0.96
C GLY A 83 -17.44 9.27 1.44
N ASP A 84 -17.96 8.16 0.95
CA ASP A 84 -17.61 6.83 1.43
C ASP A 84 -17.33 5.86 0.28
N MET A 85 -16.55 4.84 0.61
CA MET A 85 -16.26 3.71 -0.24
C MET A 85 -17.27 2.57 0.03
N VAL A 86 -18.06 2.18 -0.97
CA VAL A 86 -19.02 1.08 -0.87
C VAL A 86 -18.61 -0.09 -1.77
N GLY A 87 -18.56 -1.29 -1.19
CA GLY A 87 -18.34 -2.55 -1.93
C GLY A 87 -16.97 -2.63 -2.60
N SER A 88 -15.91 -2.23 -1.89
CA SER A 88 -14.55 -2.23 -2.41
C SER A 88 -14.01 -3.62 -2.72
N ARG A 89 -13.14 -3.70 -3.72
CA ARG A 89 -12.39 -4.92 -4.08
C ARG A 89 -11.02 -4.58 -4.64
N PHE A 90 -10.06 -5.45 -4.35
CA PHE A 90 -8.69 -5.34 -4.83
C PHE A 90 -8.45 -6.36 -5.95
N GLU A 91 -8.02 -5.89 -7.12
CA GLU A 91 -7.76 -6.71 -8.30
C GLU A 91 -6.34 -6.48 -8.79
N LEU A 92 -5.59 -7.57 -9.02
CA LEU A 92 -4.28 -7.50 -9.66
C LEU A 92 -4.46 -7.17 -11.15
N GLU A 93 -3.89 -6.05 -11.61
CA GLU A 93 -3.94 -5.67 -13.03
C GLU A 93 -2.66 -6.05 -13.78
N SER A 94 -1.51 -5.97 -13.11
CA SER A 94 -0.24 -6.45 -13.66
C SER A 94 0.71 -6.87 -12.54
N GLU A 95 1.58 -7.85 -12.83
CA GLU A 95 2.64 -8.30 -11.91
C GLU A 95 3.86 -8.75 -12.71
N THR A 96 5.02 -8.42 -12.18
CA THR A 96 6.35 -8.88 -12.59
C THR A 96 7.09 -9.35 -11.33
N ASP A 97 8.34 -9.79 -11.49
CA ASP A 97 9.15 -10.26 -10.35
C ASP A 97 9.40 -9.19 -9.28
N ASP A 98 9.38 -7.90 -9.62
CA ASP A 98 9.73 -6.80 -8.71
C ASP A 98 8.66 -5.70 -8.59
N SER A 99 7.59 -5.78 -9.38
CA SER A 99 6.52 -4.78 -9.41
C SER A 99 5.14 -5.37 -9.64
N ALA A 100 4.14 -4.69 -9.08
CA ALA A 100 2.74 -5.02 -9.32
C ALA A 100 1.89 -3.74 -9.34
N MET A 101 0.77 -3.81 -10.04
CA MET A 101 -0.27 -2.78 -9.99
C MET A 101 -1.57 -3.41 -9.55
N VAL A 102 -2.14 -2.90 -8.46
CA VAL A 102 -3.40 -3.38 -7.90
C VAL A 102 -4.44 -2.27 -8.01
N ALA A 103 -5.57 -2.57 -8.64
CA ALA A 103 -6.73 -1.69 -8.67
C ALA A 103 -7.61 -1.90 -7.44
N LEU A 104 -7.87 -0.82 -6.71
CA LEU A 104 -8.93 -0.72 -5.71
C LEU A 104 -10.18 -0.17 -6.40
N ARG A 105 -11.14 -1.04 -6.71
CA ARG A 105 -12.41 -0.67 -7.35
C ARG A 105 -13.51 -0.56 -6.32
N PHE A 106 -14.32 0.49 -6.40
CA PHE A 106 -15.41 0.73 -5.45
C PHE A 106 -16.55 1.56 -6.07
N GLN A 107 -17.67 1.65 -5.36
CA GLN A 107 -18.69 2.66 -5.59
C GLN A 107 -18.48 3.80 -4.60
N PHE A 108 -18.25 5.01 -5.10
CA PHE A 108 -18.18 6.22 -4.29
C PHE A 108 -19.58 6.73 -3.99
N ASP A 109 -19.94 6.81 -2.71
CA ASP A 109 -21.17 7.40 -2.23
C ASP A 109 -20.87 8.80 -1.67
N SER A 110 -21.46 9.85 -2.26
CA SER A 110 -21.29 11.23 -1.80
C SER A 110 -22.07 11.56 -0.53
N GLY A 111 -23.00 10.70 -0.10
CA GLY A 111 -23.83 10.92 1.09
C GLY A 111 -24.94 11.98 0.92
N ASP A 112 -25.08 12.59 -0.26
CA ASP A 112 -26.09 13.60 -0.60
C ASP A 112 -27.38 12.99 -1.20
N GLY A 113 -27.47 11.66 -1.26
CA GLY A 113 -28.58 10.92 -1.88
C GLY A 113 -28.44 10.75 -3.40
N SER A 114 -27.36 11.25 -4.00
CA SER A 114 -27.01 10.95 -5.38
C SER A 114 -26.69 9.46 -5.58
N LYS A 115 -26.79 8.99 -6.82
CA LYS A 115 -26.43 7.60 -7.15
C LYS A 115 -24.91 7.42 -6.97
N PRO A 116 -24.46 6.35 -6.28
CA PRO A 116 -23.04 6.05 -6.16
C PRO A 116 -22.36 5.89 -7.52
N GLN A 117 -21.12 6.37 -7.63
CA GLN A 117 -20.36 6.40 -8.87
C GLN A 117 -19.17 5.43 -8.82
N PRO A 118 -18.91 4.64 -9.87
CA PRO A 118 -17.74 3.77 -9.90
C PRO A 118 -16.45 4.59 -9.89
N ARG A 119 -15.52 4.25 -9.01
CA ARG A 119 -14.17 4.82 -8.94
C ARG A 119 -13.12 3.72 -8.81
N VAL A 120 -11.89 4.06 -9.19
CA VAL A 120 -10.74 3.16 -9.13
C VAL A 120 -9.52 3.95 -8.69
N ALA A 121 -8.88 3.54 -7.61
CA ALA A 121 -7.53 3.98 -7.27
C ALA A 121 -6.54 2.84 -7.57
N HIS A 122 -5.27 3.15 -7.85
CA HIS A 122 -4.26 2.13 -8.13
C HIS A 122 -3.11 2.20 -7.16
N LEU A 123 -2.78 1.07 -6.55
CA LEU A 123 -1.58 0.92 -5.74
C LEU A 123 -0.47 0.37 -6.64
N VAL A 124 0.60 1.14 -6.80
CA VAL A 124 1.81 0.69 -7.47
C VAL A 124 2.74 0.12 -6.42
N LEU A 125 3.06 -1.16 -6.54
CA LEU A 125 3.88 -1.90 -5.58
C LEU A 125 5.25 -2.20 -6.17
N ARG A 126 6.26 -2.19 -5.30
CA ARG A 126 7.62 -2.63 -5.60
C ARG A 126 8.13 -3.57 -4.50
N LYS A 127 9.02 -4.49 -4.84
CA LYS A 127 9.80 -5.26 -3.86
C LYS A 127 11.25 -5.38 -4.32
N ALA A 128 12.18 -5.35 -3.37
CA ALA A 128 13.55 -5.74 -3.63
C ALA A 128 13.66 -7.28 -3.66
N GLU A 129 14.75 -7.80 -4.19
CA GLU A 129 14.99 -9.24 -4.20
C GLU A 129 14.95 -9.80 -2.76
N GLY A 130 14.14 -10.84 -2.56
CA GLY A 130 13.95 -11.46 -1.25
C GLY A 130 13.15 -10.62 -0.24
N SER A 131 12.53 -9.50 -0.65
CA SER A 131 11.64 -8.70 0.21
C SER A 131 10.17 -8.86 -0.16
N CYS A 132 9.27 -8.43 0.73
CA CYS A 132 7.85 -8.32 0.45
C CYS A 132 7.50 -7.02 -0.26
N TRP A 133 6.28 -6.96 -0.80
CA TRP A 133 5.70 -5.78 -1.42
C TRP A 133 5.74 -4.56 -0.50
N ARG A 134 5.97 -3.41 -1.10
CA ARG A 134 5.89 -2.08 -0.51
C ARG A 134 5.21 -1.14 -1.49
N LEU A 135 4.48 -0.16 -0.97
CA LEU A 135 3.85 0.87 -1.78
C LEU A 135 4.92 1.81 -2.35
N ALA A 136 4.94 1.95 -3.67
CA ALA A 136 5.80 2.89 -4.38
C ALA A 136 5.03 4.13 -4.82
N ASP A 137 3.72 4.01 -5.06
CA ASP A 137 2.85 5.11 -5.44
C ASP A 137 1.38 4.75 -5.21
N LEU A 138 0.55 5.77 -5.03
CA LEU A 138 -0.91 5.69 -5.11
C LEU A 138 -1.36 6.58 -6.26
N ILE A 139 -2.09 6.00 -7.21
CA ILE A 139 -2.74 6.74 -8.29
C ILE A 139 -4.19 7.01 -7.88
N THR A 140 -4.59 8.28 -7.85
CA THR A 140 -5.93 8.70 -7.46
C THR A 140 -6.98 8.24 -8.48
N PRO A 141 -8.29 8.29 -8.14
CA PRO A 141 -9.36 8.12 -9.11
C PRO A 141 -9.36 9.09 -10.30
N TYR A 142 -8.58 10.17 -10.24
CA TYR A 142 -8.39 11.10 -11.35
C TYR A 142 -7.13 10.81 -12.18
N GLY A 143 -6.37 9.76 -11.83
CA GLY A 143 -5.16 9.35 -12.54
C GLY A 143 -3.89 10.08 -12.09
N GLU A 144 -3.93 10.77 -10.95
CA GLU A 144 -2.77 11.51 -10.45
C GLU A 144 -1.87 10.62 -9.61
N SER A 145 -0.58 10.68 -9.87
CA SER A 145 0.44 10.00 -9.06
C SER A 145 0.79 10.85 -7.85
N LEU A 146 0.59 10.31 -6.64
CA LEU A 146 1.06 10.98 -5.43
C LEU A 146 2.58 11.14 -5.44
N ALA A 147 3.32 10.14 -5.94
CA ALA A 147 4.77 10.24 -6.04
C ALA A 147 5.21 11.41 -6.95
N TYR A 148 4.50 11.63 -8.06
CA TYR A 148 4.75 12.77 -8.94
C TYR A 148 4.37 14.10 -8.27
N LEU A 149 3.18 14.19 -7.67
CA LEU A 149 2.70 15.39 -7.00
C LEU A 149 3.64 15.83 -5.87
N PHE A 150 4.04 14.91 -5.00
CA PHE A 150 4.92 15.20 -3.86
C PHE A 150 6.40 15.39 -4.24
N SER A 151 6.72 15.22 -5.52
CA SER A 151 8.05 15.52 -6.06
C SER A 151 8.18 16.93 -6.63
N GLN A 152 7.05 17.65 -6.76
CA GLN A 152 7.06 19.04 -7.21
C GLN A 152 7.56 19.96 -6.08
N GLU A 153 8.28 21.02 -6.45
CA GLU A 153 8.88 22.01 -5.54
C GLU A 153 7.93 23.18 -5.21
#